data_AF-A0AA44S547-F1
#
_entry.id   AF-A0AA44S547-F1
#
_cell.length_a   1.000
_cell.length_b   1.000
_cell.length_c   1.000
_cell.angle_alpha   90.00
_cell.angle_beta   90.00
_cell.angle_gamma   90.00
#
_symmetry.space_group_name_H-M   'P 1'
#
loop_
_entity.id
_entity.type
_entity.pdbx_description
1 polymer ?
#
loop_
_entity_poly.entity_id
_entity_poly.type
_entity_poly.pdbx_seq_one_letter_code
_entity_poly.pdbx_strand_id
1 'polypeptide(L)'
;GNAGNINTGFWNAGNLNTGFGSAGNGNVGIFDGGNSNSGSFNVGFQNTGFGNSGAGNTGFFNAGDSNTGFANAGNVNTGFFNGGDINTGGFN
;
A
#
# COMPACT_ATOMS: atom_id res chain seq x y z
N GLY A 1 8.38 20.87 7.26
CA GLY A 1 9.12 19.91 8.09
C GLY A 1 8.29 18.65 8.28
N ASN A 2 8.87 17.61 8.88
CA ASN A 2 8.14 16.40 9.27
C ASN A 2 7.49 16.59 10.65
N ALA A 3 6.33 15.98 10.87
CA ALA A 3 5.64 15.92 12.16
C ALA A 3 5.80 14.52 12.78
N GLY A 4 6.28 14.44 14.02
CA GLY A 4 6.60 13.18 14.71
C GLY A 4 8.09 12.80 14.62
N ASN A 5 8.45 11.52 14.76
CA ASN A 5 9.82 11.09 15.06
C ASN A 5 10.49 10.30 13.94
N ILE A 6 11.80 10.53 13.74
CA ILE A 6 12.67 9.70 12.88
C ILE A 6 12.16 9.60 11.42
N ASN A 7 11.53 10.67 10.94
CA ASN A 7 11.07 10.74 9.55
C ASN A 7 12.20 11.33 8.67
N THR A 8 12.45 10.69 7.53
CA THR A 8 13.42 11.14 6.51
C THR A 8 12.68 11.67 5.28
N GLY A 9 13.08 12.83 4.74
CA GLY A 9 12.42 13.48 3.61
C GLY A 9 11.49 14.63 4.03
N PHE A 10 10.34 14.79 3.37
CA PHE A 10 9.50 15.99 3.51
C PHE A 10 8.03 15.69 3.81
N TRP A 11 7.43 16.50 4.68
CA TRP A 11 5.99 16.52 4.98
C TRP A 11 5.42 15.17 5.47
N ASN A 12 6.27 14.35 6.09
CA ASN A 12 5.82 13.10 6.69
C ASN A 12 5.21 13.35 8.07
N ALA A 13 4.14 12.64 8.41
CA ALA A 13 3.45 12.68 9.70
C ALA A 13 3.50 11.30 10.39
N GLY A 14 3.81 11.26 11.68
CA GLY A 14 3.96 10.02 12.44
C GLY A 14 5.41 9.62 12.62
N ASN A 15 5.76 8.34 12.49
CA ASN A 15 7.09 7.85 12.85
C ASN A 15 7.75 7.01 11.75
N LEU A 16 9.07 7.07 11.65
CA LEU A 16 9.88 6.17 10.79
C LEU A 16 9.52 6.20 9.29
N ASN A 17 8.86 7.26 8.82
CA ASN A 17 8.51 7.39 7.41
C ASN A 17 9.69 7.94 6.62
N THR A 18 9.96 7.35 5.46
CA THR A 18 10.99 7.81 4.51
C THR A 18 10.33 8.18 3.19
N GLY A 19 10.57 9.41 2.72
CA GLY A 19 10.05 9.90 1.44
C GLY A 19 9.23 11.17 1.61
N PHE A 20 8.02 11.21 1.03
CA PHE A 20 7.27 12.45 0.89
C PHE A 20 5.79 12.30 1.21
N GLY A 21 5.29 13.12 2.14
CA GLY A 21 3.86 13.24 2.41
C GLY A 21 3.20 11.98 2.99
N SER A 22 3.97 11.08 3.59
CA SER A 22 3.43 9.83 4.17
C SER A 22 2.97 10.03 5.61
N ALA A 23 1.87 9.38 5.97
CA ALA A 23 1.24 9.47 7.29
C ALA A 23 1.15 8.09 7.97
N GLY A 24 1.54 8.03 9.25
CA GLY A 24 1.49 6.80 10.06
C GLY A 24 2.89 6.30 10.42
N ASN A 25 3.17 5.01 10.29
CA ASN A 25 4.42 4.41 10.78
C ASN A 25 5.18 3.59 9.74
N GLY A 26 6.47 3.88 9.54
CA GLY A 26 7.36 2.99 8.80
C GLY A 26 7.07 2.90 7.31
N ASN A 27 6.42 3.92 6.72
CA ASN A 27 6.16 3.93 5.28
C ASN A 27 7.39 4.42 4.51
N VAL A 28 7.69 3.80 3.37
CA VAL A 28 8.80 4.17 2.49
C VAL A 28 8.25 4.49 1.10
N GLY A 29 8.13 5.77 0.77
CA GLY A 29 7.44 6.14 -0.46
C GLY A 29 6.87 7.54 -0.51
N ILE A 30 5.83 7.69 -1.31
CA ILE A 30 5.15 8.97 -1.57
C ILE A 30 3.67 8.81 -1.27
N PHE A 31 3.15 9.64 -0.36
CA PHE A 31 1.74 9.69 0.01
C PHE A 31 1.16 8.34 0.47
N ASP A 32 1.92 7.60 1.27
CA ASP A 32 1.41 6.38 1.88
C ASP A 32 0.76 6.67 3.23
N GLY A 33 -0.38 6.05 3.51
CA GLY A 33 -1.14 6.16 4.75
C GLY A 33 -1.20 4.84 5.52
N GLY A 34 -0.99 4.87 6.83
CA GLY A 34 -1.04 3.67 7.67
C GLY A 34 0.35 3.17 8.04
N ASN A 35 0.60 1.87 7.96
CA ASN A 35 1.81 1.27 8.53
C ASN A 35 2.55 0.34 7.55
N SER A 36 3.88 0.50 7.49
CA SER A 36 4.80 -0.39 6.77
C SER A 36 4.52 -0.54 5.28
N ASN A 37 3.98 0.49 4.63
CA ASN A 37 3.80 0.47 3.18
C ASN A 37 5.08 0.88 2.43
N SER A 38 5.26 0.37 1.23
CA SER A 38 6.39 0.69 0.35
C SER A 38 5.92 1.05 -1.05
N GLY A 39 6.29 2.21 -1.57
CA GLY A 39 5.97 2.65 -2.93
C GLY A 39 5.24 3.99 -2.98
N SER A 40 4.00 4.04 -3.44
CA SER A 40 3.23 5.29 -3.45
C SER A 40 1.72 5.10 -3.37
N PHE A 41 1.05 6.04 -2.72
CA PHE A 41 -0.41 6.08 -2.60
C PHE A 41 -1.03 4.82 -1.99
N ASN A 42 -0.28 4.09 -1.17
CA ASN A 42 -0.81 2.91 -0.49
C ASN A 42 -1.46 3.30 0.83
N VAL A 43 -2.62 2.72 1.14
CA VAL A 43 -3.34 2.97 2.39
C VAL A 43 -3.58 1.65 3.12
N GLY A 44 -3.23 1.61 4.41
CA GLY A 44 -3.44 0.43 5.26
C GLY A 44 -2.11 -0.16 5.76
N PHE A 45 -1.92 -1.46 5.60
CA PHE A 45 -0.83 -2.20 6.23
C PHE A 45 -0.02 -3.03 5.24
N GLN A 46 1.31 -2.91 5.25
CA GLN A 46 2.22 -3.79 4.49
C GLN A 46 1.92 -3.89 2.99
N ASN A 47 1.43 -2.83 2.36
CA ASN A 47 1.23 -2.81 0.93
C ASN A 47 2.52 -2.40 0.21
N THR A 48 2.83 -3.05 -0.91
CA THR A 48 3.99 -2.75 -1.76
C THR A 48 3.56 -2.43 -3.18
N GLY A 49 4.00 -1.29 -3.72
CA GLY A 49 3.71 -0.84 -5.08
C GLY A 49 2.91 0.46 -5.11
N PHE A 50 1.87 0.53 -5.93
CA PHE A 50 1.15 1.78 -6.17
C PHE A 50 -0.35 1.66 -5.94
N GLY A 51 -0.92 2.56 -5.15
CA GLY A 51 -2.38 2.74 -5.09
C GLY A 51 -3.12 1.56 -4.47
N ASN A 52 -2.49 0.79 -3.59
CA ASN A 52 -3.16 -0.34 -2.94
C ASN A 52 -3.86 0.10 -1.65
N SER A 53 -5.02 -0.50 -1.34
CA SER A 53 -5.79 -0.23 -0.12
C SER A 53 -6.11 -1.53 0.62
N GLY A 54 -5.88 -1.57 1.93
CA GLY A 54 -6.09 -2.75 2.78
C GLY A 54 -4.79 -3.30 3.33
N ALA A 55 -4.63 -4.62 3.40
CA ALA A 55 -3.46 -5.24 4.01
C ALA A 55 -2.71 -6.22 3.09
N GLY A 56 -1.38 -6.11 3.03
CA GLY A 56 -0.51 -7.13 2.41
C GLY A 56 -0.62 -7.22 0.89
N ASN A 57 -1.08 -6.17 0.21
CA ASN A 57 -1.18 -6.20 -1.24
C ASN A 57 0.14 -5.87 -1.92
N THR A 58 0.47 -6.55 -3.01
CA THR A 58 1.65 -6.27 -3.84
C THR A 58 1.27 -5.98 -5.29
N GLY A 59 1.70 -4.85 -5.83
CA GLY A 59 1.44 -4.46 -7.22
C GLY A 59 0.71 -3.14 -7.32
N PHE A 60 -0.31 -3.07 -8.17
CA PHE A 60 -0.96 -1.82 -8.57
C PHE A 60 -2.47 -1.90 -8.37
N PHE A 61 -3.03 -0.89 -7.71
CA PHE A 61 -4.47 -0.69 -7.59
C PHE A 61 -5.26 -1.86 -6.98
N ASN A 62 -4.65 -2.62 -6.06
CA ASN A 62 -5.38 -3.69 -5.38
C ASN A 62 -6.14 -3.17 -4.15
N ALA A 63 -7.36 -3.64 -3.95
CA ALA A 63 -8.20 -3.29 -2.81
C ALA A 63 -8.63 -4.55 -2.04
N GLY A 64 -8.53 -4.52 -0.71
CA GLY A 64 -8.78 -5.67 0.16
C GLY A 64 -7.46 -6.25 0.67
N ASP A 65 -7.38 -7.57 0.89
CA ASP A 65 -6.25 -8.16 1.59
C ASP A 65 -5.50 -9.24 0.79
N SER A 66 -4.17 -9.22 0.88
CA SER A 66 -3.27 -10.24 0.32
C SER A 66 -3.39 -10.46 -1.19
N ASN A 67 -3.67 -9.40 -1.95
CA ASN A 67 -3.73 -9.49 -3.41
C ASN A 67 -2.36 -9.21 -4.05
N THR A 68 -2.02 -9.95 -5.11
CA THR A 68 -0.81 -9.72 -5.90
C THR A 68 -1.14 -9.48 -7.36
N GLY A 69 -0.72 -8.35 -7.92
CA GLY A 69 -0.86 -8.03 -9.35
C GLY A 69 -1.53 -6.69 -9.60
N PHE A 70 -2.46 -6.62 -10.55
CA PHE A 70 -3.04 -5.38 -11.05
C PHE A 70 -4.56 -5.35 -10.89
N ALA A 71 -5.09 -4.34 -10.21
CA ALA A 71 -6.52 -4.06 -10.11
C ALA A 71 -7.36 -5.25 -9.61
N ASN A 72 -6.90 -5.93 -8.56
CA ASN A 72 -7.70 -6.95 -7.89
C ASN A 72 -8.50 -6.35 -6.72
N ALA A 73 -9.73 -6.79 -6.53
CA ALA A 73 -10.61 -6.37 -5.43
C ALA A 73 -11.13 -7.58 -4.65
N GLY A 74 -11.02 -7.54 -3.33
CA GLY A 74 -11.35 -8.66 -2.43
C GLY A 74 -10.09 -9.26 -1.83
N ASN A 75 -10.04 -10.57 -1.58
CA ASN A 75 -8.95 -11.16 -0.82
C ASN A 75 -8.23 -12.31 -1.54
N VAL A 76 -6.92 -12.39 -1.35
CA VAL A 76 -6.10 -13.54 -1.80
C VAL A 76 -6.17 -13.76 -3.33
N ASN A 77 -6.25 -12.68 -4.10
CA ASN A 77 -6.24 -12.77 -5.56
C ASN A 77 -4.82 -12.62 -6.13
N THR A 78 -4.51 -13.38 -7.18
CA THR A 78 -3.24 -13.23 -7.93
C THR A 78 -3.49 -13.02 -9.42
N GLY A 79 -2.93 -11.97 -9.99
CA GLY A 79 -2.99 -11.66 -11.42
C GLY A 79 -3.69 -10.33 -11.70
N PHE A 80 -4.62 -10.27 -12.66
CA PHE A 80 -5.17 -9.00 -13.14
C PHE A 80 -6.69 -8.98 -13.21
N PHE A 81 -7.30 -7.90 -12.70
CA PHE A 81 -8.74 -7.66 -12.77
C PHE A 81 -9.59 -8.78 -12.15
N ASN A 82 -9.17 -9.32 -11.00
CA ASN A 82 -9.97 -10.30 -10.27
C ASN A 82 -10.83 -9.62 -9.19
N GLY A 83 -12.11 -9.94 -9.14
CA GLY A 83 -13.04 -9.56 -8.09
C GLY A 83 -13.40 -10.74 -7.18
N GLY A 84 -13.61 -10.49 -5.89
CA GLY A 84 -13.96 -11.52 -4.92
C GLY A 84 -12.74 -12.14 -4.26
N ASP A 85 -12.83 -13.42 -3.88
CA ASP A 85 -11.82 -14.06 -3.05
C ASP A 85 -11.20 -15.30 -3.73
N ILE A 86 -9.88 -15.48 -3.55
CA ILE A 86 -9.14 -16.70 -3.91
C ILE A 86 -9.11 -16.96 -5.43
N ASN A 87 -8.99 -15.90 -6.24
CA ASN A 87 -8.82 -16.05 -7.69
C ASN A 87 -7.35 -16.04 -8.11
N THR A 88 -7.06 -16.75 -9.21
CA THR A 88 -5.76 -16.68 -9.87
C THR A 88 -5.96 -16.53 -11.38
N GLY A 89 -5.03 -15.84 -12.05
CA GLY A 89 -5.15 -15.50 -13.46
C GLY A 89 -5.77 -14.11 -13.65
N GLY A 90 -6.74 -13.97 -14.54
CA GLY A 90 -7.37 -12.66 -14.69
C GLY A 90 -8.78 -12.67 -15.23
N PHE A 91 -9.47 -11.57 -14.97
CA PHE A 91 -10.89 -11.36 -15.30
C PHE A 91 -11.83 -12.35 -14.63
N ASN A 92 -11.56 -12.71 -13.37
CA ASN A 92 -12.44 -13.54 -12.54
C ASN A 92 -13.35 -12.69 -11.65
#